data_AF-A0A962I4G3-F1
#
_entry.id   AF-A0A962I4G3-F1
#
_cell.length_a   1.000
_cell.length_b   1.000
_cell.length_c   1.000
_cell.angle_alpha   90.00
_cell.angle_beta   90.00
_cell.angle_gamma   90.00
#
_symmetry.space_group_name_H-M   'P 1'
#
loop_
_entity.id
_entity.type
_entity.pdbx_description
1 polymer ?
#
loop_
_entity_poly.entity_id
_entity_poly.type
_entity_poly.pdbx_seq_one_letter_code
_entity_poly.pdbx_strand_id
1 'polypeptide(L)'
;MSVRGLAAPGGAGRETTGAGAIAFTDIVGFTELTELHGDDAALALVDRQTSLTREVLPPASRIVKEIGDGLLLWFDDPVDALCTALTVQEHLAESALGDELPLWVRIGVHWGAPKRRGDDLIGHDVNLASR
;
A
#
# COMPACT_ATOMS: atom_id res chain seq x y z
N MET A 1 -37.77 -4.09 39.09
CA MET A 1 -37.08 -2.88 38.59
C MET A 1 -35.64 -3.24 38.29
N SER A 2 -35.27 -3.39 37.01
CA SER A 2 -33.89 -3.68 36.59
C SER A 2 -33.42 -2.50 35.76
N VAL A 3 -32.39 -1.80 36.23
CA VAL A 3 -31.87 -0.58 35.61
C VAL A 3 -31.08 -0.99 34.36
N ARG A 4 -31.56 -0.55 33.19
CA ARG A 4 -30.81 -0.62 31.92
C ARG A 4 -29.59 0.29 32.05
N GLY A 5 -28.39 -0.30 32.01
CA GLY A 5 -27.14 0.43 31.82
C GLY A 5 -27.08 0.96 30.39
N LEU A 6 -27.02 2.29 30.26
CA LEU A 6 -26.80 3.00 29.01
C LEU A 6 -25.33 2.79 28.61
N ALA A 7 -25.08 2.09 27.50
CA ALA A 7 -23.74 1.99 26.93
C ALA A 7 -23.31 3.35 26.37
N ALA A 8 -22.15 3.85 26.80
CA ALA A 8 -21.52 5.04 26.26
C ALA A 8 -21.03 4.77 24.81
N PRO A 9 -20.98 5.78 23.93
CA PRO A 9 -20.56 5.60 22.54
C PRO A 9 -19.08 5.19 22.49
N GLY A 10 -18.79 4.08 21.80
CA GLY A 10 -17.47 3.50 21.67
C GLY A 10 -16.47 4.47 21.03
N GLY A 11 -15.43 4.83 21.77
CA GLY A 11 -14.23 5.41 21.18
C GLY A 11 -13.60 4.37 20.25
N ALA A 12 -13.30 4.75 19.01
CA ALA A 12 -12.64 3.88 18.05
C ALA A 12 -11.37 3.28 18.69
N GLY A 13 -11.45 2.00 19.06
CA GLY A 13 -10.40 1.30 19.75
C GLY A 13 -9.15 1.28 18.90
N ARG A 14 -8.02 1.74 19.45
CA ARG A 14 -6.71 1.46 18.88
C ARG A 14 -6.42 -0.01 19.15
N GLU A 15 -6.82 -0.87 18.22
CA GLU A 15 -6.47 -2.28 18.28
C GLU A 15 -5.00 -2.45 17.87
N THR A 16 -4.28 -3.26 18.63
CA THR A 16 -2.92 -3.67 18.26
C THR A 16 -3.01 -4.62 17.08
N THR A 17 -2.43 -4.24 15.95
CA THR A 17 -2.10 -5.22 14.91
C THR A 17 -1.01 -6.13 15.47
N GLY A 18 -1.05 -7.42 15.17
CA GLY A 18 0.13 -8.28 15.37
C GLY A 18 1.33 -7.75 14.58
N ALA A 19 2.52 -8.31 14.81
CA ALA A 19 3.64 -8.00 13.95
C ALA A 19 3.33 -8.46 12.51
N GLY A 20 3.70 -7.65 11.53
CA GLY A 20 3.44 -7.89 10.12
C GLY A 20 4.34 -7.05 9.23
N ALA A 21 4.32 -7.33 7.93
CA ALA A 21 5.06 -6.56 6.94
C ALA A 21 4.20 -5.41 6.39
N ILE A 22 4.81 -4.23 6.37
CA ILE A 22 4.31 -3.01 5.78
C ILE A 22 5.12 -2.79 4.52
N ALA A 23 4.46 -2.70 3.37
CA ALA A 23 5.15 -2.33 2.14
C ALA A 23 4.61 -1.00 1.62
N PHE A 24 5.51 -0.19 1.07
CA PHE A 24 5.20 1.04 0.38
C PHE A 24 5.65 0.95 -1.07
N THR A 25 4.79 1.40 -1.98
CA THR A 25 5.17 1.62 -3.38
C THR A 25 5.22 3.12 -3.66
N ASP A 26 5.98 3.51 -4.67
CA ASP A 26 6.15 4.90 -5.11
C ASP A 26 6.58 4.92 -6.58
N ILE A 27 5.95 5.75 -7.41
CA ILE A 27 6.21 5.81 -8.85
C ILE A 27 7.45 6.69 -9.09
N VAL A 28 8.44 6.13 -9.79
CA VAL A 28 9.67 6.85 -10.09
C VAL A 28 9.37 7.99 -11.06
N GLY A 29 9.76 9.21 -10.69
CA GLY A 29 9.64 10.39 -11.55
C GLY A 29 8.20 10.90 -11.72
N PHE A 30 7.28 10.53 -10.82
CA PHE A 30 5.86 10.88 -10.94
C PHE A 30 5.60 12.38 -11.15
N THR A 31 6.30 13.25 -10.42
CA THR A 31 6.16 14.71 -10.58
C THR A 31 6.55 15.17 -11.98
N GLU A 32 7.71 14.75 -12.48
CA GLU A 32 8.20 15.10 -13.81
C GLU A 32 7.27 14.54 -14.91
N LEU A 33 6.79 13.32 -14.71
CA LEU A 33 5.82 12.69 -15.59
C LEU A 33 4.52 13.50 -15.69
N THR A 34 4.00 13.94 -14.54
CA THR A 34 2.79 14.76 -14.47
C THR A 34 2.99 16.10 -15.17
N GLU A 35 4.15 16.74 -15.00
CA GLU A 35 4.48 17.99 -15.67
C GLU A 35 4.59 17.84 -17.21
N LEU A 36 5.14 16.73 -17.69
CA LEU A 36 5.37 16.49 -19.11
C LEU A 36 4.14 15.94 -19.85
N HIS A 37 3.35 15.09 -19.20
CA HIS A 37 2.27 14.32 -19.82
C HIS A 37 0.87 14.65 -19.30
N GLY A 38 0.77 15.44 -18.22
CA GLY A 38 -0.48 15.88 -17.62
C GLY A 38 -1.09 14.88 -16.62
N ASP A 39 -2.07 15.37 -15.85
CA ASP A 39 -2.69 14.64 -14.75
C ASP A 39 -3.39 13.35 -15.19
N ASP A 40 -4.04 13.34 -16.36
CA ASP A 40 -4.77 12.16 -16.85
C ASP A 40 -3.82 10.99 -17.15
N ALA A 41 -2.65 11.28 -17.74
CA ALA A 41 -1.63 10.26 -18.01
C ALA A 41 -0.99 9.76 -16.71
N ALA A 42 -0.73 10.66 -15.76
CA ALA A 42 -0.21 10.32 -14.45
C ALA A 42 -1.20 9.43 -13.67
N LEU A 43 -2.48 9.76 -13.69
CA LEU A 43 -3.54 8.99 -13.04
C LEU A 43 -3.66 7.58 -13.64
N ALA A 44 -3.56 7.46 -14.97
CA ALA A 44 -3.57 6.16 -15.63
C ALA A 44 -2.44 5.24 -15.15
N LEU A 45 -1.27 5.80 -14.79
CA LEU A 45 -0.17 5.03 -14.22
C LEU A 45 -0.41 4.62 -12.76
N VAL A 46 -1.06 5.46 -11.96
CA VAL A 46 -1.48 5.10 -10.60
C VAL A 46 -2.50 3.96 -10.64
N ASP A 47 -3.49 4.04 -11.54
CA ASP A 47 -4.49 3.00 -11.75
C ASP A 47 -3.85 1.69 -12.20
N ARG A 48 -2.84 1.77 -13.08
CA ARG A 48 -2.09 0.62 -13.55
C ARG A 48 -1.27 -0.03 -12.43
N GLN A 49 -0.54 0.75 -11.63
CA GLN A 49 0.19 0.24 -10.45
C GLN A 49 -0.78 -0.48 -9.50
N THR A 50 -1.93 0.12 -9.23
CA THR A 50 -2.94 -0.42 -8.33
C THR A 50 -3.51 -1.73 -8.86
N SER A 51 -3.85 -1.78 -10.15
CA SER A 51 -4.42 -2.98 -10.78
C SER A 51 -3.42 -4.14 -10.79
N LEU A 52 -2.20 -3.89 -11.24
CA LEU A 52 -1.12 -4.89 -11.27
C LEU A 52 -0.83 -5.41 -9.86
N THR A 53 -0.75 -4.53 -8.87
CA THR A 53 -0.53 -4.94 -7.47
C THR A 53 -1.69 -5.80 -6.96
N ARG A 54 -2.95 -5.47 -7.26
CA ARG A 54 -4.12 -6.28 -6.88
C ARG A 54 -4.11 -7.67 -7.49
N GLU A 55 -3.63 -7.82 -8.71
CA GLU A 55 -3.59 -9.11 -9.40
C GLU A 55 -2.64 -10.12 -8.75
N VAL A 56 -1.57 -9.62 -8.11
CA VAL A 56 -0.51 -10.46 -7.53
C VAL A 56 -0.57 -10.57 -6.01
N LEU A 57 -1.47 -9.82 -5.35
CA LEU A 57 -1.63 -9.83 -3.89
C LEU A 57 -2.18 -11.17 -3.38
N PRO A 58 -1.54 -11.80 -2.37
CA PRO A 58 -2.08 -12.97 -1.70
C PRO A 58 -3.43 -12.70 -1.01
N PRO A 59 -4.27 -13.72 -0.77
CA PRO A 59 -5.60 -13.53 -0.17
C PRO A 59 -5.62 -12.91 1.24
N ALA A 60 -4.54 -13.11 2.02
CA ALA A 60 -4.43 -12.60 3.39
C ALA A 60 -3.82 -11.18 3.46
N SER A 61 -3.27 -10.67 2.35
CA SER A 61 -2.71 -9.34 2.29
C SER A 61 -3.73 -8.33 1.78
N ARG A 62 -3.43 -7.04 1.91
CA ARG A 62 -4.33 -5.98 1.43
C ARG A 62 -3.61 -4.70 1.07
N ILE A 63 -4.18 -3.99 0.10
CA ILE A 63 -3.96 -2.56 -0.06
C ILE A 63 -4.70 -1.85 1.09
N VAL A 64 -3.94 -1.22 1.97
CA VAL A 64 -4.46 -0.43 3.09
C VAL A 64 -5.07 0.86 2.56
N LYS A 65 -4.32 1.58 1.72
CA LYS A 65 -4.74 2.81 1.05
C LYS A 65 -3.74 3.22 -0.04
N GLU A 66 -4.19 4.07 -0.94
CA GLU A 66 -3.34 4.87 -1.83
C GLU A 66 -2.87 6.13 -1.11
N ILE A 67 -1.63 6.57 -1.38
CA ILE A 67 -1.01 7.75 -0.80
C ILE A 67 -0.24 8.47 -1.91
N GLY A 68 -0.86 9.49 -2.51
CA GLY A 68 -0.29 10.13 -3.69
C GLY A 68 -0.24 9.15 -4.86
N ASP A 69 0.94 8.94 -5.42
CA ASP A 69 1.24 7.99 -6.49
C ASP A 69 1.63 6.60 -5.97
N GLY A 70 1.70 6.43 -4.65
CA GLY A 70 2.11 5.19 -3.99
C GLY A 70 0.98 4.39 -3.35
N LEU A 71 1.28 3.14 -3.00
CA LEU A 71 0.40 2.24 -2.24
C LEU A 71 0.99 1.96 -0.86
N LEU A 72 0.12 1.88 0.13
CA LEU A 72 0.42 1.26 1.42
C LEU A 72 -0.19 -0.13 1.48
N LEU A 73 0.64 -1.15 1.68
CA LEU A 73 0.27 -2.55 1.70
C LEU A 73 0.53 -3.16 3.08
N TRP A 74 -0.29 -4.15 3.45
CA TRP A 74 -0.13 -4.94 4.67
C TRP A 74 -0.12 -6.42 4.37
N PHE A 75 0.79 -7.14 5.05
CA PHE A 75 0.94 -8.58 5.00
C PHE A 75 1.16 -9.13 6.40
N ASP A 76 0.57 -10.29 6.69
CA ASP A 76 0.84 -11.00 7.95
C ASP A 76 2.18 -11.78 7.90
N ASP A 77 2.65 -12.13 6.70
CA ASP A 77 3.92 -12.85 6.44
C ASP A 77 4.88 -11.95 5.64
N PRO A 78 6.16 -11.77 6.08
CA PRO A 78 7.13 -10.99 5.33
C PRO A 78 7.55 -11.63 3.99
N VAL A 79 7.43 -12.95 3.86
CA VAL A 79 7.72 -13.67 2.61
C VAL A 79 6.70 -13.27 1.54
N ASP A 80 5.41 -13.20 1.90
CA ASP A 80 4.35 -12.75 0.99
C ASP A 80 4.61 -11.32 0.49
N ALA A 81 5.08 -10.43 1.37
CA ALA A 81 5.43 -9.06 1.00
C ALA A 81 6.59 -9.02 -0.02
N LEU A 82 7.65 -9.81 0.21
CA LEU A 82 8.80 -9.88 -0.69
C LEU A 82 8.46 -10.53 -2.02
N CYS A 83 7.70 -11.64 -2.03
CA CYS A 83 7.23 -12.28 -3.25
C CYS A 83 6.36 -11.34 -4.07
N THR A 84 5.41 -10.65 -3.43
CA THR A 84 4.58 -9.62 -4.09
C THR A 84 5.46 -8.54 -4.71
N ALA A 85 6.42 -8.01 -3.97
CA ALA A 85 7.32 -6.97 -4.46
C ALA A 85 8.13 -7.43 -5.69
N LEU A 86 8.70 -8.64 -5.65
CA LEU A 86 9.47 -9.21 -6.75
C LEU A 86 8.58 -9.42 -7.99
N THR A 87 7.40 -10.02 -7.82
CA THR A 87 6.48 -10.25 -8.92
C THR A 87 5.99 -8.94 -9.54
N VAL A 88 5.74 -7.89 -8.76
CA VAL A 88 5.43 -6.56 -9.30
C VAL A 88 6.59 -6.04 -10.14
N GLN A 89 7.83 -6.11 -9.64
CA GLN A 89 9.02 -5.67 -10.39
C GLN A 89 9.21 -6.43 -11.71
N GLU A 90 8.98 -7.75 -11.71
CA GLU A 90 9.06 -8.58 -12.91
C GLU A 90 8.04 -8.15 -13.96
N HIS A 91 6.76 -7.98 -13.59
CA HIS A 91 5.71 -7.55 -14.54
C HIS A 91 6.00 -6.14 -15.09
N LEU A 92 6.49 -5.22 -14.26
CA LEU A 92 6.87 -3.88 -14.70
C LEU A 92 8.03 -3.94 -15.70
N ALA A 93 9.06 -4.74 -15.43
CA ALA A 93 10.21 -4.91 -16.33
C ALA A 93 9.81 -5.52 -17.68
N GLU A 94 8.92 -6.52 -17.68
CA GLU A 94 8.41 -7.14 -18.91
C GLU A 94 7.60 -6.14 -19.75
N SER A 95 6.71 -5.39 -19.10
CA SER A 95 5.85 -4.43 -19.81
C SER A 95 6.58 -3.19 -20.32
N ALA A 96 7.65 -2.76 -19.64
CA ALA A 96 8.46 -1.61 -20.05
C ALA A 96 9.09 -1.74 -21.45
N LEU A 97 9.21 -2.96 -21.98
CA LEU A 97 9.74 -3.19 -23.33
C LEU A 97 8.78 -2.80 -24.47
N GLY A 98 7.48 -2.67 -24.17
CA GLY A 98 6.43 -2.42 -25.17
C GLY A 98 5.64 -1.13 -24.97
N ASP A 99 5.77 -0.47 -23.82
CA ASP A 99 4.96 0.70 -23.50
C ASP A 99 5.59 2.01 -23.98
N GLU A 100 4.76 2.89 -24.54
CA GLU A 100 5.17 4.26 -24.86
C GLU A 100 5.55 5.06 -23.61
N LEU A 101 4.92 4.74 -22.46
CA LEU A 101 5.19 5.33 -21.16
C LEU A 101 5.43 4.21 -20.12
N PRO A 102 6.68 3.75 -19.96
CA PRO A 102 6.99 2.65 -19.05
C PRO A 102 6.77 3.06 -17.58
N LEU A 103 6.11 2.19 -16.83
CA LEU A 103 5.88 2.37 -15.40
C LEU A 103 7.05 1.79 -14.59
N TRP A 104 7.69 2.63 -13.78
CA TRP A 104 8.73 2.23 -12.85
C TRP A 104 8.30 2.53 -11.43
N VAL A 105 8.41 1.55 -10.54
CA VAL A 105 7.93 1.64 -9.16
C VAL A 105 9.04 1.24 -8.19
N ARG A 106 9.23 2.00 -7.12
CA ARG A 106 10.07 1.60 -5.97
C ARG A 106 9.20 0.87 -4.96
N ILE A 107 9.73 -0.18 -4.34
CA ILE A 107 9.00 -0.93 -3.30
C ILE A 107 9.90 -1.08 -2.08
N GLY A 108 9.48 -0.50 -0.95
CA GLY A 108 10.12 -0.66 0.35
C GLY A 108 9.29 -1.60 1.23
N VAL A 109 9.95 -2.50 1.99
CA VAL A 109 9.29 -3.43 2.91
C VAL A 109 9.91 -3.29 4.30
N HIS A 110 9.07 -3.20 5.33
CA HIS A 110 9.46 -3.13 6.73
C HIS A 110 8.64 -4.11 7.57
N TRP A 111 9.30 -4.83 8.48
CA TRP A 111 8.62 -5.68 9.45
C TRP A 111 8.46 -4.95 10.78
N GLY A 112 7.22 -4.80 11.25
CA GLY A 112 6.94 -4.03 12.46
C GLY A 112 5.59 -4.35 13.07
N ALA A 113 5.18 -3.57 14.06
CA ALA A 113 3.91 -3.75 14.78
C ALA A 113 3.12 -2.42 14.76
N PRO A 114 2.62 -2.00 13.58
CA PRO A 114 1.88 -0.75 13.47
C PRO A 114 0.57 -0.82 14.24
N LYS A 115 0.04 0.34 14.65
CA LYS A 115 -1.28 0.40 15.28
C LYS A 115 -2.36 0.47 14.21
N ARG A 116 -3.45 -0.28 14.41
CA ARG A 116 -4.62 -0.21 13.56
C ARG A 116 -5.56 0.90 14.03
N ARG A 117 -6.11 1.66 13.09
CA ARG A 117 -7.18 2.64 13.32
C ARG A 117 -8.24 2.50 12.24
N GLY A 118 -9.33 1.78 12.54
CA GLY A 118 -10.27 1.37 11.50
C GLY A 118 -9.55 0.46 10.50
N ASP A 119 -9.57 0.80 9.22
CA ASP A 119 -8.84 0.04 8.20
C ASP A 119 -7.46 0.61 7.87
N ASP A 120 -7.05 1.68 8.55
CA ASP A 120 -5.75 2.32 8.36
C ASP A 120 -4.67 1.77 9.32
N LEU A 121 -3.41 1.95 8.93
CA LEU A 121 -2.23 1.69 9.75
C LEU A 121 -1.53 3.01 10.09
N ILE A 122 -1.20 3.18 11.36
CA ILE A 122 -0.52 4.38 11.87
C ILE A 122 0.62 4.01 12.83
N GLY A 123 1.62 4.89 12.92
CA GLY A 123 2.67 4.80 13.94
C GLY A 123 4.08 4.85 13.39
N HIS A 124 5.05 4.56 14.26
CA HIS A 124 6.47 4.66 13.94
C HIS A 124 6.88 3.71 12.79
N ASP A 125 6.44 2.46 12.81
CA ASP A 125 6.77 1.48 11.78
C ASP A 125 6.29 1.89 10.38
N VAL A 126 5.12 2.50 10.28
CA VAL A 126 4.58 3.02 9.02
C VAL A 126 5.49 4.13 8.46
N ASN A 127 5.94 5.05 9.33
CA ASN A 127 6.83 6.14 8.95
C ASN A 127 8.26 5.69 8.63
N LEU A 128 8.68 4.52 9.12
CA LEU A 128 9.98 3.94 8.80
C LEU A 128 9.93 3.22 7.45
N ALA A 129 8.83 2.52 7.19
CA ALA A 129 8.58 1.83 5.93
C ALA A 129 8.43 2.79 4.73
N SER A 130 8.00 4.03 4.96
CA SER A 130 7.80 5.06 3.92
C SER A 130 9.06 5.86 3.56
N ARG A 131 10.26 5.39 3.94
CA ARG A 131 11.53 6.10 3.73
C ARG A 131 12.42 5.32 2.78
#